data_AF-A0A7W8WRR7-F1
#
_entry.id   AF-A0A7W8WRR7-F1
#
_cell.length_a   1.000
_cell.length_b   1.000
_cell.length_c   1.000
_cell.angle_alpha   90.00
_cell.angle_beta   90.00
_cell.angle_gamma   90.00
#
_symmetry.space_group_name_H-M   'P 1'
#
loop_
_entity.id
_entity.type
_entity.pdbx_description
1 polymer ?
#
loop_
_entity_poly.entity_id
_entity_poly.type
_entity_poly.pdbx_seq_one_letter_code
_entity_poly.pdbx_strand_id
1 'polypeptide(L)' 'MKDEEKLWEKVHASNVLGHISFVLPGRSGRKAREVKQELRNQRITLPGRAGVTLTFVEAYEVQAPADV' A
#
# COMPACT_ATOMS: atom_id res chain seq x y z
N MET A 1 3.29 -16.13 -20.81
CA MET A 1 3.10 -14.91 -19.98
C MET A 1 4.43 -14.61 -19.31
N LYS A 2 5.26 -13.81 -19.96
CA LYS A 2 6.42 -13.16 -19.36
C LYS A 2 5.99 -11.70 -19.25
N ASP A 3 6.19 -11.10 -18.09
CA ASP A 3 5.98 -9.67 -17.81
C ASP A 3 4.55 -9.26 -17.38
N GLU A 4 3.94 -10.01 -16.46
CA GLU A 4 2.93 -9.41 -15.58
C GLU A 4 3.66 -8.80 -14.38
N GLU A 5 3.97 -7.49 -14.46
CA GLU A 5 4.30 -6.69 -13.27
C GLU A 5 3.19 -6.94 -12.22
N LYS A 6 3.57 -7.25 -10.98
CA LYS A 6 2.56 -7.55 -9.96
C LYS A 6 1.74 -6.30 -9.72
N LEU A 7 0.43 -6.47 -9.57
CA LEU A 7 -0.50 -5.37 -9.34
C LEU A 7 -0.06 -4.45 -8.18
N TRP A 8 0.57 -5.02 -7.16
CA TRP A 8 1.15 -4.27 -6.05
C TRP A 8 2.31 -3.36 -6.49
N GLU A 9 3.26 -3.87 -7.28
CA GLU A 9 4.41 -3.10 -7.79
C GLU A 9 3.93 -1.91 -8.63
N LYS A 10 2.92 -2.15 -9.48
CA LYS A 10 2.31 -1.13 -10.32
C LYS A 10 1.66 0.00 -9.50
N VAL A 11 0.86 -0.35 -8.48
CA VAL A 11 0.22 0.66 -7.60
C VAL A 11 1.29 1.40 -6.78
N HIS A 12 2.31 0.69 -6.31
CA HIS A 12 3.41 1.26 -5.52
C HIS A 12 4.25 2.28 -6.30
N ALA A 13 4.40 2.08 -7.61
CA ALA A 13 5.07 3.02 -8.51
C ALA A 13 4.27 4.33 -8.76
N SER A 14 3.03 4.42 -8.28
CA SER A 14 2.22 5.64 -8.41
C SER A 14 2.68 6.76 -7.49
N ASN A 15 2.28 8.00 -7.82
CA ASN A 15 2.63 9.19 -7.03
C ASN A 15 2.06 9.10 -5.61
N VAL A 16 2.87 9.51 -4.63
CA VAL A 16 2.40 9.74 -3.27
C VAL A 16 1.41 10.91 -3.26
N LEU A 17 0.21 10.64 -2.77
CA LEU A 17 -0.88 11.63 -2.65
C LEU A 17 -0.81 12.40 -1.34
N GLY A 18 -0.22 11.79 -0.32
CA GLY A 18 -0.13 12.37 1.01
C GLY A 18 0.25 11.31 2.03
N HIS A 19 0.13 11.69 3.30
CA HIS A 19 0.50 10.84 4.42
C HIS A 19 -0.65 10.73 5.41
N ILE A 20 -0.74 9.58 6.07
CA ILE A 20 -1.52 9.40 7.28
C ILE A 20 -0.59 9.03 8.43
N SER A 21 -0.91 9.51 9.63
CA SER A 21 -0.23 9.14 10.87
C SER A 21 -1.25 8.64 11.88
N PHE A 22 -0.94 7.55 12.56
CA PHE A 22 -1.75 7.04 13.66
C PHE A 22 -0.87 6.33 14.69
N VAL A 23 -1.40 6.15 15.89
CA VAL A 23 -0.75 5.35 16.93
C VAL A 23 -1.21 3.91 16.79
N LEU A 24 -0.29 3.00 16.50
CA LEU A 24 -0.55 1.57 16.61
C LEU A 24 -0.48 1.20 18.10
N PRO A 25 -1.57 0.68 18.70
CA PRO A 25 -1.59 0.34 20.12
C PRO A 25 -0.59 -0.77 20.42
N GLY A 26 -0.02 -0.72 21.61
CA GLY A 26 0.86 -1.77 22.09
C GLY A 26 0.12 -3.11 22.23
N ARG A 27 0.86 -4.21 22.09
CA ARG A 27 0.42 -5.58 22.40
C ARG A 27 1.43 -6.24 23.31
N SER A 28 1.15 -7.44 23.85
CA SER A 28 2.12 -8.14 24.71
C SER A 28 3.49 -8.22 24.04
N GLY A 29 4.51 -7.65 24.69
CA GLY A 29 5.88 -7.57 24.16
C GLY A 29 6.19 -6.44 23.17
N ARG A 30 5.21 -5.60 22.75
CA ARG A 30 5.43 -4.50 21.81
C ARG A 30 4.82 -3.19 22.33
N LYS A 31 5.65 -2.15 22.48
CA LYS A 31 5.18 -0.82 22.88
C LYS A 31 4.27 -0.20 21.81
N ALA A 32 3.35 0.66 22.24
CA ALA A 32 2.63 1.53 21.32
C ALA A 32 3.63 2.40 20.56
N ARG A 33 3.34 2.71 19.30
CA ARG A 33 4.22 3.51 18.45
C ARG A 33 3.43 4.30 17.42
N GLU A 34 3.99 5.42 17.01
CA GLU A 34 3.51 6.14 15.84
C GLU A 34 3.85 5.34 14.57
N VAL A 35 2.90 5.32 13.64
CA VAL A 35 3.03 4.79 12.29
C VAL A 35 2.75 5.92 11.34
N LYS A 36 3.65 6.15 10.38
CA LYS A 36 3.43 7.05 9.26
C LYS A 36 3.33 6.21 7.99
N GLN A 37 2.28 6.43 7.20
CA GLN A 37 2.12 5.77 5.92
C GLN A 37 2.00 6.79 4.81
N GLU A 38 2.57 6.45 3.65
CA GLU A 38 2.28 7.14 2.39
C GLU A 38 1.07 6.50 1.72
N LEU A 39 0.18 7.36 1.20
CA LEU A 39 -0.98 6.93 0.43
C LEU A 39 -0.74 7.10 -1.07
N ARG A 40 -1.06 6.07 -1.84
CA ARG A 40 -1.05 6.06 -3.31
C ARG A 40 -2.39 5.56 -3.82
N ASN A 41 -2.74 5.94 -5.03
CA ASN A 41 -3.84 5.30 -5.73
C ASN A 41 -3.55 5.14 -7.22
N GLN A 42 -4.24 4.18 -7.83
CA GLN A 42 -4.23 4.01 -9.27
C GLN A 42 -5.51 3.36 -9.75
N ARG A 43 -6.06 3.85 -10.85
CA ARG A 43 -7.17 3.18 -11.54
C ARG A 43 -6.61 2.19 -12.54
N ILE A 44 -6.94 0.91 -12.37
CA ILE A 44 -6.39 -0.19 -13.18
C ILE A 44 -7.53 -1.05 -13.71
N THR A 45 -7.49 -1.35 -15.00
CA THR A 45 -8.34 -2.37 -15.62
C THR A 45 -7.65 -3.72 -15.55
N LEU A 46 -8.28 -4.66 -14.85
CA LEU A 46 -7.78 -6.02 -14.75
C LEU A 46 -8.04 -6.80 -16.06
N PRO A 47 -7.10 -7.66 -16.49
CA PRO A 47 -7.29 -8.50 -17.66
C PRO A 47 -8.40 -9.54 -17.42
N GLY A 48 -9.13 -9.90 -18.47
CA GLY A 48 -10.23 -10.87 -18.41
C GLY A 48 -11.29 -10.60 -19.49
N ARG A 49 -12.19 -11.56 -19.73
CA ARG A 49 -13.15 -11.53 -20.86
C ARG A 49 -14.04 -10.28 -20.92
N ALA A 50 -14.32 -9.64 -19.78
CA ALA A 50 -15.13 -8.44 -19.69
C ALA A 50 -14.40 -7.20 -19.15
N GLY A 51 -13.10 -7.32 -18.77
CA GLY A 51 -12.26 -6.24 -18.23
C GLY A 51 -12.89 -5.41 -17.10
N VAL A 52 -12.48 -5.59 -15.85
CA VAL A 52 -13.02 -4.80 -14.73
C VAL A 52 -12.07 -3.67 -14.36
N THR A 53 -12.56 -2.43 -14.36
CA THR A 53 -11.80 -1.26 -13.90
C THR A 53 -12.07 -0.97 -12.42
N LEU A 54 -11.01 -1.00 -11.61
CA LEU A 54 -11.07 -0.74 -10.18
C LEU A 54 -10.13 0.42 -9.81
N THR A 55 -10.42 1.06 -8.68
CA THR A 55 -9.48 1.98 -8.03
C THR A 55 -8.76 1.23 -6.93
N PHE A 56 -7.44 1.14 -7.02
CA PHE A 56 -6.57 0.59 -5.99
C PHE A 56 -6.05 1.71 -5.11
N VAL A 57 -5.99 1.46 -3.81
CA VAL A 57 -5.40 2.37 -2.82
C VAL A 57 -4.39 1.58 -2.02
N GLU A 58 -3.17 2.09 -1.93
CA GLU A 58 -2.11 1.52 -1.11
C GLU A 58 -1.79 2.47 0.04
N ALA A 59 -1.67 1.90 1.25
CA ALA A 59 -1.10 2.56 2.41
C ALA A 59 0.19 1.82 2.79
N TYR A 60 1.33 2.46 2.56
CA TYR A 60 2.65 1.87 2.76
C TYR A 60 3.33 2.52 3.96
N GLU A 61 3.68 1.74 4.98
CA GLU A 61 4.41 2.25 6.16
C GLU A 61 5.82 2.68 5.77
N VAL A 62 6.13 3.96 5.98
CA VAL A 62 7.48 4.50 5.78
C VAL A 62 8.27 4.44 7.07
N GLN A 63 9.56 4.12 6.96
CA GLN A 63 10.46 3.99 8.12
C GLN A 63 9.95 2.97 9.15
N ALA A 64 9.31 1.90 8.67
CA ALA A 64 8.86 0.79 9.51
C ALA A 64 10.04 0.22 10.32
N PRO A 65 9.83 -0.13 11.59
CA PRO A 65 10.81 -0.89 12.36
C PRO A 65 11.21 -2.18 11.64
N ALA A 66 12.45 -2.64 11.84
CA ALA A 66 12.97 -3.86 11.21
C ALA A 66 12.23 -5.15 11.61
N ASP A 67 11.34 -5.08 12.62
CA ASP A 67 10.59 -6.20 13.18
C ASP A 67 9.10 -6.23 12.75
N VAL A 68 8.72 -5.43 11.74
CA VAL A 68 7.36 -5.44 11.17
C VAL A 68 7.15 -6.63 10.25
#